data_AF-A0A349WCH8-F1
#
_entry.id   AF-A0A349WCH8-F1
#
_cell.length_a   1.000
_cell.length_b   1.000
_cell.length_c   1.000
_cell.angle_alpha   90.00
_cell.angle_beta   90.00
_cell.angle_gamma   90.00
#
_symmetry.space_group_name_H-M   'P 1'
#
loop_
_entity.id
_entity.type
_entity.pdbx_description
1 polymer ?
#
loop_
_entity_poly.entity_id
_entity_poly.type
_entity_poly.pdbx_seq_one_letter_code
_entity_poly.pdbx_strand_id
1 'polypeptide(L)'
;MQPWIQKTLIGLFGASLLVGGLTACSGGHHHRHGPMDAERMAEVRGKVMERIGSKLDLNDAQKQKLATLADKLQAQRAALVGKAGDPRAEVQALVAGEKFDRARAQALIDEKLRAVQTGSPEVLTAMADFYDSLNPEQQQKVRELMQRRRGWMGRLG
;
A
#
# COMPACT_ATOMS: atom_id res chain seq x y z
N MET A 1 -5.82 21.99 -1.92
CA MET A 1 -4.89 20.92 -2.37
C MET A 1 -5.74 19.82 -3.02
N GLN A 2 -5.46 19.45 -4.27
CA GLN A 2 -6.41 18.71 -5.11
C GLN A 2 -6.56 17.24 -4.65
N PRO A 3 -7.79 16.72 -4.42
CA PRO A 3 -8.05 15.37 -3.88
C PRO A 3 -7.66 14.20 -4.81
N TRP A 4 -7.07 14.50 -5.96
CA TRP A 4 -6.62 13.52 -6.96
C TRP A 4 -5.18 13.01 -6.73
N ILE A 5 -4.33 13.82 -6.08
CA ILE A 5 -2.93 13.43 -5.79
C ILE A 5 -2.88 12.37 -4.68
N GLN A 6 -3.81 12.43 -3.70
CA GLN A 6 -3.91 11.44 -2.62
C GLN A 6 -4.32 10.04 -3.11
N LYS A 7 -5.07 9.95 -4.23
CA LYS A 7 -5.59 8.67 -4.73
C LYS A 7 -4.65 7.96 -5.71
N THR A 8 -3.65 8.67 -6.23
CA THR A 8 -2.74 8.15 -7.28
C THR A 8 -1.57 7.35 -6.67
N LEU A 9 -1.05 7.74 -5.50
CA LEU A 9 -0.01 7.00 -4.78
C LEU A 9 -0.49 5.63 -4.24
N ILE A 10 -1.79 5.50 -3.98
CA ILE A 10 -2.41 4.27 -3.44
C ILE A 10 -2.44 3.15 -4.49
N GLY A 11 -2.37 3.48 -5.78
CA GLY A 11 -2.61 2.49 -6.85
C GLY A 11 -1.46 1.52 -7.10
N LEU A 12 -0.22 2.02 -7.16
CA LEU A 12 0.94 1.18 -7.52
C LEU A 12 1.77 0.76 -6.32
N PHE A 13 1.71 1.50 -5.22
CA PHE A 13 2.46 1.22 -3.98
C PHE A 13 1.55 1.03 -2.76
N GLY A 14 0.30 1.51 -2.80
CA GLY A 14 -0.65 1.44 -1.69
C GLY A 14 -1.74 0.38 -1.82
N ALA A 15 -1.63 -0.58 -2.73
CA ALA A 15 -2.59 -1.70 -2.81
C ALA A 15 -2.48 -2.65 -1.60
N SER A 16 -1.44 -2.53 -0.78
CA SER A 16 -1.32 -3.21 0.51
C SER A 16 -1.73 -2.34 1.70
N LEU A 17 -1.80 -1.01 1.57
CA LEU A 17 -1.93 -0.12 2.74
C LEU A 17 -3.36 0.27 3.12
N LEU A 18 -4.37 0.04 2.27
CA LEU A 18 -5.75 0.49 2.54
C LEU A 18 -6.85 -0.52 2.20
N VAL A 19 -6.56 -1.83 2.20
CA VAL A 19 -7.61 -2.87 2.06
C VAL A 19 -8.15 -3.38 3.42
N GLY A 20 -7.56 -2.96 4.54
CA GLY A 20 -8.04 -3.37 5.88
C GLY A 20 -8.96 -2.38 6.59
N GLY A 21 -8.95 -1.10 6.19
CA GLY A 21 -9.48 -0.02 7.04
C GLY A 21 -10.90 0.46 6.76
N LEU A 22 -11.47 0.19 5.57
CA LEU A 22 -12.73 0.83 5.14
C LEU A 22 -13.77 -0.09 4.46
N THR A 23 -13.54 -1.40 4.36
CA THR A 23 -14.54 -2.36 3.83
C THR A 23 -15.45 -2.97 4.89
N ALA A 24 -15.33 -2.56 6.15
CA ALA A 24 -16.19 -3.07 7.23
C ALA A 24 -17.55 -2.35 7.34
N CYS A 25 -17.90 -1.48 6.38
CA CYS A 25 -19.18 -0.77 6.34
C CYS A 25 -19.78 -0.78 4.92
N SER A 26 -19.93 -1.95 4.32
CA SER A 26 -20.98 -2.20 3.30
C SER A 26 -21.23 -3.70 3.22
N GLY A 27 -22.43 -4.12 3.60
CA GLY A 27 -22.82 -5.52 3.65
C GLY A 27 -22.71 -6.24 2.31
N GLY A 28 -22.36 -7.53 2.39
CA GLY A 28 -22.44 -8.51 1.30
C GLY A 28 -21.11 -8.87 0.65
N HIS A 29 -20.57 -10.07 0.98
CA HIS A 29 -19.47 -10.79 0.31
C HIS A 29 -18.04 -10.80 0.90
N HIS A 30 -17.89 -10.88 2.24
CA HIS A 30 -16.58 -11.19 2.88
C HIS A 30 -16.57 -12.48 3.72
N HIS A 31 -17.19 -13.57 3.26
CA HIS A 31 -17.19 -14.86 3.98
C HIS A 31 -16.20 -15.92 3.46
N ARG A 32 -15.28 -15.61 2.55
CA ARG A 32 -14.37 -16.64 1.98
C ARG A 32 -12.91 -16.56 2.40
N HIS A 33 -12.49 -15.50 3.09
CA HIS A 33 -11.12 -15.37 3.57
C HIS A 33 -11.11 -14.88 5.01
N GLY A 34 -10.56 -15.70 5.90
CA GLY A 34 -10.39 -15.40 7.32
C GLY A 34 -9.37 -14.29 7.60
N PRO A 35 -8.96 -14.10 8.86
CA PRO A 35 -8.02 -13.06 9.24
C PRO A 35 -6.72 -13.15 8.43
N MET A 36 -6.15 -11.99 8.15
CA MET A 36 -4.94 -11.83 7.36
C MET A 36 -3.71 -12.19 8.21
N ASP A 37 -3.31 -13.46 8.21
CA ASP A 37 -2.11 -13.94 8.94
C ASP A 37 -0.81 -13.77 8.13
N ALA A 38 0.34 -14.05 8.78
CA ALA A 38 1.67 -13.86 8.20
C ALA A 38 1.91 -14.75 6.97
N GLU A 39 1.40 -15.98 6.98
CA GLU A 39 1.53 -16.93 5.87
C GLU A 39 0.74 -16.46 4.65
N ARG A 40 -0.50 -16.00 4.85
CA ARG A 40 -1.33 -15.46 3.78
C ARG A 40 -0.73 -14.18 3.21
N MET A 41 -0.07 -13.36 4.03
CA MET A 41 0.68 -12.19 3.54
C MET A 41 1.85 -12.58 2.66
N ALA A 42 2.62 -13.61 3.03
CA ALA A 42 3.69 -14.13 2.20
C ALA A 42 3.16 -14.70 0.87
N GLU A 43 2.04 -15.43 0.88
CA GLU A 43 1.40 -15.97 -0.32
C GLU A 43 0.90 -14.86 -1.26
N VAL A 44 0.20 -13.87 -0.71
CA VAL A 44 -0.30 -12.73 -1.48
C VAL A 44 0.87 -11.95 -2.08
N ARG A 45 1.94 -11.74 -1.30
CA ARG A 45 3.16 -11.11 -1.80
C ARG A 45 3.77 -11.90 -2.95
N GLY A 46 3.92 -13.22 -2.81
CA GLY A 46 4.41 -14.11 -3.88
C GLY A 46 3.62 -13.95 -5.17
N LYS A 47 2.28 -14.02 -5.08
CA LYS A 47 1.37 -13.86 -6.22
C LYS A 47 1.48 -12.49 -6.88
N VAL A 48 1.67 -11.43 -6.10
CA VAL A 48 1.85 -10.07 -6.63
C VAL A 48 3.18 -9.95 -7.37
N MET A 49 4.27 -10.45 -6.78
CA MET A 49 5.60 -10.44 -7.41
C MET A 49 5.62 -11.24 -8.71
N GLU A 50 5.01 -12.42 -8.72
CA GLU A 50 4.89 -13.27 -9.92
C GLU A 50 4.03 -12.59 -11.00
N ARG A 51 2.91 -11.96 -10.62
CA ARG A 51 2.05 -11.24 -11.57
C ARG A 51 2.75 -10.01 -12.17
N ILE A 52 3.54 -9.28 -11.40
CA ILE A 52 4.32 -8.14 -11.93
C ILE A 52 5.46 -8.66 -12.80
N GLY A 53 6.18 -9.68 -12.32
CA GLY A 53 7.27 -10.34 -13.04
C GLY A 53 6.84 -10.82 -14.42
N SER A 54 5.71 -11.53 -14.51
CA SER A 54 5.14 -12.01 -15.77
C SER A 54 4.62 -10.88 -16.66
N LYS A 55 3.91 -9.88 -16.11
CA LYS A 55 3.35 -8.77 -16.91
C LYS A 55 4.44 -7.89 -17.54
N LEU A 56 5.53 -7.68 -16.83
CA LEU A 56 6.64 -6.88 -17.31
C LEU A 56 7.73 -7.74 -17.95
N ASP A 57 7.56 -9.06 -17.99
CA ASP A 57 8.59 -9.99 -18.51
C ASP A 57 9.97 -9.71 -17.88
N LEU A 58 10.00 -9.70 -16.54
CA LEU A 58 11.19 -9.34 -15.78
C LEU A 58 12.23 -10.46 -15.83
N ASN A 59 13.48 -10.09 -16.05
CA ASN A 59 14.61 -10.97 -15.82
C ASN A 59 14.91 -11.14 -14.32
N ASP A 60 15.85 -12.02 -13.97
CA ASP A 60 16.13 -12.35 -12.58
C ASP A 60 16.70 -11.19 -11.77
N ALA A 61 17.55 -10.35 -12.39
CA ALA A 61 18.08 -9.14 -11.74
C ALA A 61 16.95 -8.13 -11.43
N GLN A 62 16.02 -7.93 -12.36
CA GLN A 62 14.86 -7.06 -12.18
C GLN A 62 13.89 -7.61 -11.13
N LYS A 63 13.70 -8.94 -11.06
CA LYS A 63 12.91 -9.59 -10.01
C LYS A 63 13.51 -9.38 -8.62
N GLN A 64 14.84 -9.39 -8.49
CA GLN A 64 15.51 -9.09 -7.22
C GLN A 64 15.28 -7.64 -6.77
N LYS A 65 15.35 -6.68 -7.71
CA LYS A 65 15.01 -5.28 -7.43
C LYS A 65 13.54 -5.11 -7.04
N LEU A 66 12.63 -5.81 -7.70
CA LEU A 66 11.21 -5.85 -7.32
C LEU A 66 10.99 -6.46 -5.93
N ALA A 67 11.73 -7.51 -5.57
CA ALA A 67 11.64 -8.12 -4.24
C ALA A 67 12.11 -7.14 -3.15
N THR A 68 13.24 -6.47 -3.37
CA THR A 68 13.76 -5.42 -2.48
C THR A 68 12.74 -4.30 -2.29
N LEU A 69 12.10 -3.87 -3.37
CA LEU A 69 11.05 -2.88 -3.34
C LEU A 69 9.84 -3.33 -2.51
N ALA A 70 9.42 -4.58 -2.68
CA ALA A 70 8.35 -5.17 -1.89
C ALA A 70 8.69 -5.24 -0.39
N ASP A 71 9.94 -5.55 -0.04
CA ASP A 71 10.42 -5.53 1.36
C ASP A 71 10.31 -4.13 1.98
N LYS A 72 10.80 -3.10 1.27
CA LYS A 72 10.73 -1.71 1.75
C LYS A 72 9.29 -1.24 1.93
N LEU A 73 8.41 -1.58 0.99
CA LEU A 73 6.99 -1.32 1.10
C LEU A 73 6.33 -2.02 2.29
N GLN A 74 6.67 -3.29 2.52
CA GLN A 74 6.14 -4.07 3.63
C GLN A 74 6.61 -3.50 4.97
N ALA A 75 7.88 -3.12 5.09
CA ALA A 75 8.44 -2.48 6.28
C ALA A 75 7.77 -1.12 6.55
N GLN A 76 7.60 -0.28 5.52
CA GLN A 76 6.89 1.00 5.63
C GLN A 76 5.43 0.77 6.08
N ARG A 77 4.76 -0.25 5.53
CA ARG A 77 3.40 -0.59 5.94
C ARG A 77 3.33 -1.01 7.40
N ALA A 78 4.23 -1.87 7.85
CA ALA A 78 4.27 -2.31 9.25
C ALA A 78 4.46 -1.11 10.19
N ALA A 79 5.34 -0.18 9.83
CA ALA A 79 5.54 1.05 10.60
C ALA A 79 4.30 1.96 10.64
N LEU A 80 3.50 1.99 9.55
CA LEU A 80 2.26 2.78 9.49
C LEU A 80 1.06 2.10 10.16
N VAL A 81 1.00 0.77 10.19
CA VAL A 81 -0.06 0.07 10.95
C VAL A 81 0.15 0.27 12.45
N GLY A 82 1.39 0.54 12.89
CA GLY A 82 1.71 0.79 14.29
C GLY A 82 1.79 -0.51 15.10
N LYS A 83 2.16 -0.38 16.38
CA LYS A 83 2.41 -1.52 17.28
C LYS A 83 1.14 -2.29 17.65
N ALA A 84 -0.04 -1.67 17.56
CA ALA A 84 -1.28 -2.28 18.02
C ALA A 84 -1.84 -3.33 17.03
N GLY A 85 -1.37 -3.37 15.79
CA GLY A 85 -1.84 -4.32 14.77
C GLY A 85 -3.28 -4.11 14.29
N ASP A 86 -4.09 -3.34 15.02
CA ASP A 86 -5.47 -2.99 14.70
C ASP A 86 -5.68 -1.45 14.66
N PRO A 87 -5.60 -0.84 13.47
CA PRO A 87 -5.90 0.57 13.27
C PRO A 87 -7.32 0.97 13.71
N ARG A 88 -8.28 0.03 13.72
CA ARG A 88 -9.65 0.31 14.13
C ARG A 88 -9.75 0.44 15.65
N ALA A 89 -9.04 -0.39 16.40
CA ALA A 89 -8.93 -0.27 17.84
C ALA A 89 -8.28 1.07 18.25
N GLU A 90 -7.25 1.50 17.53
CA GLU A 90 -6.60 2.81 17.75
C GLU A 90 -7.60 3.97 17.60
N VAL A 91 -8.47 3.91 16.57
CA VAL A 91 -9.51 4.93 16.34
C VAL A 91 -10.66 4.82 17.34
N GLN A 92 -11.09 3.61 17.71
CA GLN A 92 -12.11 3.40 18.74
C GLN A 92 -11.66 3.96 20.09
N ALA A 93 -10.37 3.83 20.43
CA ALA A 93 -9.81 4.39 21.65
C ALA A 93 -9.90 5.93 21.70
N LEU A 94 -9.99 6.63 20.56
CA LEU A 94 -10.15 8.10 20.53
C LEU A 94 -11.52 8.55 21.05
N VAL A 95 -12.53 7.68 20.98
CA VAL A 95 -13.93 7.98 21.33
C VAL A 95 -14.43 7.15 22.51
N ALA A 96 -13.55 6.39 23.17
CA ALA A 96 -13.93 5.50 24.26
C ALA A 96 -14.30 6.24 25.56
N GLY A 97 -13.88 7.50 25.71
CA GLY A 97 -14.23 8.35 26.84
C GLY A 97 -15.44 9.24 26.59
N GLU A 98 -15.85 10.00 27.62
CA GLU A 98 -16.95 10.97 27.52
C GLU A 98 -16.71 12.08 26.47
N LYS A 99 -15.44 12.33 26.14
CA LYS A 99 -15.01 13.32 25.16
C LYS A 99 -13.97 12.72 24.23
N PHE A 100 -13.88 13.29 23.03
CA PHE A 100 -12.86 12.93 22.06
C PHE A 100 -11.44 13.20 22.60
N ASP A 101 -10.59 12.19 22.56
CA ASP A 101 -9.20 12.26 23.02
C ASP A 101 -8.30 12.89 21.94
N ARG A 102 -8.28 14.22 21.92
CA ARG A 102 -7.45 15.01 20.99
C ARG A 102 -5.95 14.75 21.18
N ALA A 103 -5.50 14.51 22.40
CA ALA A 103 -4.09 14.29 22.70
C ALA A 103 -3.61 12.97 22.10
N ARG A 104 -4.38 11.89 22.27
CA ARG A 104 -4.11 10.61 21.63
C ARG A 104 -4.17 10.69 20.11
N ALA A 105 -5.16 11.40 19.56
CA ALA A 105 -5.27 11.59 18.11
C ALA A 105 -4.02 12.27 17.53
N GLN A 106 -3.54 13.34 18.20
CA GLN A 106 -2.32 14.04 17.79
C GLN A 106 -1.09 13.12 17.87
N ALA A 107 -0.95 12.35 18.96
CA ALA A 107 0.17 11.43 19.13
C ALA A 107 0.21 10.35 18.02
N LEU A 108 -0.95 9.80 17.63
CA LEU A 108 -1.04 8.85 16.51
C LEU A 108 -0.58 9.50 15.21
N ILE A 109 -1.03 10.73 14.91
CA ILE A 109 -0.62 11.45 13.70
C ILE A 109 0.89 11.68 13.68
N ASP A 110 1.47 12.13 14.79
CA ASP A 110 2.90 12.41 14.90
C ASP A 110 3.73 11.14 14.73
N GLU A 111 3.27 10.00 15.27
CA GLU A 111 3.90 8.70 15.07
C GLU A 111 3.88 8.29 13.59
N LYS A 112 2.72 8.38 12.92
CA LYS A 112 2.63 8.03 11.49
C LYS A 112 3.48 8.97 10.64
N LEU A 113 3.49 10.27 10.94
CA LEU A 113 4.31 11.25 10.22
C LEU A 113 5.79 10.92 10.34
N ARG A 114 6.26 10.58 11.55
CA ARG A 114 7.64 10.16 11.77
C ARG A 114 7.96 8.88 10.99
N ALA A 115 7.07 7.88 11.00
CA ALA A 115 7.24 6.66 10.22
C ALA A 115 7.34 6.93 8.72
N VAL A 116 6.51 7.83 8.18
CA VAL A 116 6.60 8.28 6.78
C VAL A 116 7.95 8.97 6.53
N GLN A 117 8.34 9.93 7.37
CA GLN A 117 9.59 10.69 7.17
C GLN A 117 10.81 9.77 7.15
N THR A 118 10.88 8.80 8.06
CA THR A 118 12.00 7.86 8.13
C THR A 118 11.99 6.84 6.98
N GLY A 119 10.83 6.30 6.61
CA GLY A 119 10.74 5.21 5.62
C GLY A 119 10.66 5.66 4.16
N SER A 120 10.20 6.89 3.89
CA SER A 120 9.96 7.35 2.51
C SER A 120 11.22 7.38 1.64
N PRO A 121 12.40 7.82 2.12
CA PRO A 121 13.60 7.84 1.30
C PRO A 121 13.98 6.46 0.76
N GLU A 122 13.92 5.42 1.61
CA GLU A 122 14.28 4.05 1.20
C GLU A 122 13.31 3.47 0.17
N VAL A 123 12.02 3.73 0.33
CA VAL A 123 10.99 3.29 -0.63
C VAL A 123 11.15 4.02 -1.96
N LEU A 124 11.45 5.32 -1.92
CA LEU A 124 11.72 6.12 -3.12
C LEU A 124 12.95 5.58 -3.86
N THR A 125 14.06 5.34 -3.15
CA THR A 125 15.28 4.77 -3.75
C THR A 125 15.01 3.40 -4.35
N ALA A 126 14.35 2.49 -3.62
CA ALA A 126 14.07 1.15 -4.13
C ALA A 126 13.12 1.17 -5.36
N MET A 127 12.19 2.13 -5.41
CA MET A 127 11.35 2.36 -6.59
C MET A 127 12.20 2.80 -7.78
N ALA A 128 13.05 3.81 -7.59
CA ALA A 128 13.91 4.34 -8.65
C ALA A 128 14.82 3.23 -9.19
N ASP A 129 15.51 2.51 -8.31
CA ASP A 129 16.34 1.35 -8.64
C ASP A 129 15.60 0.29 -9.47
N PHE A 130 14.34 -0.02 -9.11
CA PHE A 130 13.53 -0.95 -9.86
C PHE A 130 13.18 -0.39 -11.24
N TYR A 131 12.67 0.84 -11.31
CA TYR A 131 12.24 1.47 -12.56
C TYR A 131 13.39 1.69 -13.55
N ASP A 132 14.53 2.15 -13.07
CA ASP A 132 15.72 2.42 -13.87
C ASP A 132 16.39 1.12 -14.38
N SER A 133 16.13 -0.01 -13.71
CA SER A 133 16.55 -1.33 -14.19
C SER A 133 15.70 -1.88 -15.35
N LEU A 134 14.53 -1.28 -15.62
CA LEU A 134 13.63 -1.69 -16.68
C LEU A 134 14.09 -1.16 -18.04
N ASN A 135 13.91 -1.97 -19.09
CA ASN A 135 14.14 -1.50 -20.45
C ASN A 135 13.00 -0.56 -20.92
N PRO A 136 13.16 0.16 -22.05
CA PRO A 136 12.17 1.13 -22.52
C PRO A 136 10.76 0.55 -22.73
N GLU A 137 10.65 -0.69 -23.23
CA GLU A 137 9.36 -1.36 -23.44
C GLU A 137 8.67 -1.70 -22.11
N GLN A 138 9.44 -2.18 -21.13
CA GLN A 138 8.95 -2.48 -19.79
C GLN A 138 8.50 -1.19 -19.07
N GLN A 139 9.28 -0.12 -19.17
CA GLN A 139 8.90 1.19 -18.63
C GLN A 139 7.60 1.71 -19.27
N GLN A 140 7.42 1.48 -20.57
CA GLN A 140 6.19 1.83 -21.27
C GLN A 140 4.99 1.02 -20.75
N LYS A 141 5.15 -0.30 -20.55
CA LYS A 141 4.12 -1.14 -19.92
C LYS A 141 3.75 -0.64 -18.53
N VAL A 142 4.72 -0.21 -17.71
CA VAL A 142 4.45 0.40 -16.39
C VAL A 142 3.59 1.67 -16.53
N ARG A 143 3.91 2.56 -17.48
CA ARG A 143 3.13 3.77 -17.76
C ARG A 143 1.70 3.46 -18.23
N GLU A 144 1.52 2.47 -19.09
CA GLU A 144 0.19 2.05 -19.53
C GLU A 144 -0.64 1.45 -18.39
N LEU A 145 -0.03 0.62 -17.54
CA LEU A 145 -0.71 0.06 -16.37
C LEU A 145 -1.18 1.16 -15.41
N MET A 146 -0.41 2.24 -15.27
CA MET A 146 -0.83 3.45 -14.53
C MET A 146 -2.05 4.11 -15.15
N GLN A 147 -2.10 4.21 -16.48
CA GLN A 147 -3.18 4.89 -17.21
C GLN A 147 -4.47 4.05 -17.26
N ARG A 148 -4.37 2.74 -17.46
CA ARG A 148 -5.53 1.83 -17.60
C ARG A 148 -6.46 1.82 -16.38
N ARG A 149 -5.95 2.14 -15.18
CA ARG A 149 -6.78 2.26 -13.97
C ARG A 149 -7.70 3.49 -13.93
N ARG A 150 -7.54 4.45 -14.86
CA ARG A 150 -8.48 5.58 -15.00
C ARG A 150 -9.77 5.22 -15.76
N GLY A 151 -9.82 4.07 -16.43
CA GLY A 151 -10.91 3.71 -17.35
C GLY A 151 -12.24 3.32 -16.70
N TRP A 152 -12.27 2.93 -15.43
CA TRP A 152 -13.52 2.43 -14.80
C TRP A 152 -14.39 3.54 -14.18
N MET A 153 -13.82 4.71 -13.86
CA MET A 153 -14.56 5.89 -13.39
C MET A 153 -14.68 7.00 -14.45
N GLY A 154 -14.20 6.79 -15.68
CA GLY A 154 -14.38 7.73 -16.80
C GLY A 154 -15.71 7.59 -17.56
N ARG A 155 -16.63 6.73 -17.08
CA ARG A 155 -17.92 6.43 -17.72
C ARG A 155 -19.14 6.86 -16.89
N LEU A 156 -18.92 7.64 -15.83
CA LEU A 156 -19.96 8.28 -15.00
C LEU A 156 -19.75 9.80 -15.01
N GLY A 157 -19.55 10.36 -16.21
CA GLY A 157 -19.66 11.78 -16.50
C GLY A 157 -20.78 11.97 -17.49
#